data_AF-A0A495IG63-F1
#
_entry.id   AF-A0A495IG63-F1
#
_cell.length_a   1.000
_cell.length_b   1.000
_cell.length_c   1.000
_cell.angle_alpha   90.00
_cell.angle_beta   90.00
_cell.angle_gamma   90.00
#
_symmetry.space_group_name_H-M   'P 1'
#
loop_
_entity.id
_entity.type
_entity.pdbx_description
1 polymer ?
#
loop_
_entity_poly.entity_id
_entity_poly.type
_entity_poly.pdbx_seq_one_letter_code
_entity_poly.pdbx_strand_id
1 'polypeptide(L)'
;MAQTLGMSIHRSTPTTRFLATVIVAVALAGALAGCTSTSHTTAPSTTVTVAPPLSSRTATPGASTGTSTATPAPQATTPAVSQRAGAECLTSSLTGSLTAEDGAAGTETENIVLTNHSAVPCTLQGWPGVSWVGDGNGTQIGPSAVLNRSSAHATVTIQAGGSAYAFLKITGYNADTCQLTKADGFRVYPPGQSASLFIAAPTDTACSGLSELTVDAISAKPAAL
;
A
#
# COMPACT_ATOMS: atom_id res chain seq x y z
N MET A 1 -7.16 57.42 10.98
CA MET A 1 -7.12 58.32 9.80
C MET A 1 -5.70 58.20 9.24
N ALA A 2 -5.50 57.35 8.23
CA ALA A 2 -5.24 57.71 6.82
C ALA A 2 -3.83 58.32 6.65
N GLN A 3 -2.91 57.91 5.75
CA GLN A 3 -2.94 57.36 4.39
C GLN A 3 -1.62 56.57 4.15
N THR A 4 -1.63 55.38 3.57
CA THR A 4 -1.35 55.04 2.14
C THR A 4 0.00 55.50 1.60
N LEU A 5 0.87 54.54 1.24
CA LEU A 5 1.63 54.55 -0.02
C LEU A 5 2.18 53.15 -0.30
N GLY A 6 1.67 52.52 -1.36
CA GLY A 6 2.13 51.25 -1.88
C GLY A 6 3.43 51.40 -2.66
N MET A 7 4.26 50.36 -2.61
CA MET A 7 5.44 50.21 -3.45
C MET A 7 5.29 48.93 -4.25
N SER A 8 4.78 49.11 -5.47
CA SER A 8 4.80 48.13 -6.55
C SER A 8 6.26 47.81 -6.89
N ILE A 9 6.68 46.57 -6.66
CA ILE A 9 7.96 46.07 -7.17
C ILE A 9 7.70 45.43 -8.52
N HIS A 10 8.09 46.17 -9.55
CA HIS A 10 8.16 45.75 -10.93
C HIS A 10 9.59 45.29 -11.22
N ARG A 11 9.79 44.03 -11.62
CA ARG A 11 11.02 43.49 -12.25
C ARG A 11 10.80 42.01 -12.56
N SER A 12 11.16 41.42 -13.68
CA SER A 12 11.56 41.84 -15.03
C SER A 12 11.59 40.53 -15.81
N THR A 13 10.91 40.44 -16.95
CA THR A 13 11.05 39.32 -17.89
C THR A 13 12.37 39.40 -18.65
N PRO A 14 13.15 38.31 -18.74
CA PRO A 14 14.14 38.15 -19.81
C PRO A 14 13.61 37.21 -20.91
N THR A 15 13.18 37.84 -22.00
CA THR A 15 13.47 37.53 -23.42
C THR A 15 14.01 36.14 -23.79
N THR A 16 13.16 35.42 -24.54
CA THR A 16 13.38 34.79 -25.85
C THR A 16 14.83 34.63 -26.31
N ARG A 17 15.29 33.37 -26.45
CA ARG A 17 16.48 33.04 -27.25
C ARG A 17 16.32 31.75 -28.06
N PHE A 18 16.26 31.99 -29.37
CA PHE A 18 16.83 31.20 -30.48
C PHE A 18 16.24 29.83 -30.84
N LEU A 19 15.58 29.87 -32.01
CA LEU A 19 15.41 28.76 -32.94
C LEU A 19 16.72 27.96 -33.14
N ALA A 20 16.62 26.64 -33.01
CA ALA A 20 17.50 25.70 -33.69
C ALA A 20 16.67 24.49 -34.15
N THR A 21 16.20 24.58 -35.38
CA THR A 21 15.68 23.48 -36.19
C THR A 21 16.78 22.47 -36.47
N VAL A 22 16.62 21.22 -36.05
CA VAL A 22 17.35 20.07 -36.62
C VAL A 22 16.31 19.03 -37.03
N ILE A 23 16.17 18.89 -38.34
CA ILE A 23 15.36 17.90 -39.04
C ILE A 23 16.21 16.63 -39.14
N VAL A 24 15.75 15.51 -38.57
CA VAL A 24 16.28 14.17 -38.89
C VAL A 24 15.13 13.32 -39.38
N ALA A 25 15.25 12.90 -40.63
CA ALA A 25 14.25 12.15 -41.37
C ALA A 25 14.32 10.64 -41.07
N VAL A 26 13.11 10.10 -41.03
CA VAL A 26 12.61 8.72 -40.95
C VAL A 26 13.31 7.71 -41.87
N ALA A 27 13.49 6.46 -41.37
CA ALA A 27 13.39 5.25 -42.20
C ALA A 27 12.71 4.12 -41.41
N LEU A 28 11.44 3.86 -41.76
CA LEU A 28 10.64 2.69 -41.37
C LEU A 28 11.01 1.49 -42.25
N ALA A 29 11.18 0.31 -41.65
CA ALA A 29 10.99 -0.97 -42.34
C ALA A 29 10.40 -1.99 -41.36
N GLY A 30 9.11 -2.29 -41.54
CA GLY A 30 8.43 -3.40 -40.89
C GLY A 30 7.95 -4.41 -41.93
N ALA A 31 7.99 -5.69 -41.58
CA ALA A 31 7.11 -6.72 -42.13
C ALA A 31 7.09 -7.90 -41.15
N LEU A 32 5.95 -8.05 -40.47
CA LEU A 32 5.56 -9.20 -39.66
C LEU A 32 4.83 -10.19 -40.58
N ALA A 33 5.19 -11.48 -40.51
CA ALA A 33 4.38 -12.59 -41.01
C ALA A 33 4.01 -13.47 -39.80
N GLY A 34 2.71 -13.75 -39.64
CA GLY A 34 2.13 -14.28 -38.40
C GLY A 34 1.71 -15.74 -38.40
N CYS A 35 1.28 -16.17 -37.19
CA CYS A 35 0.33 -17.21 -36.75
C CYS A 35 0.54 -18.66 -37.26
N THR A 36 0.30 -19.74 -36.50
CA THR A 36 -0.87 -20.06 -35.66
C THR A 36 -0.53 -21.18 -34.68
N SER A 37 -1.08 -21.17 -33.47
CA SER A 37 -1.34 -22.41 -32.70
C SER A 37 -2.63 -22.27 -31.92
N THR A 38 -3.68 -22.93 -32.42
CA THR A 38 -4.95 -23.15 -31.72
C THR A 38 -4.94 -24.56 -31.14
N SER A 39 -5.15 -24.68 -29.83
CA SER A 39 -5.56 -25.93 -29.16
C SER A 39 -6.37 -25.50 -27.92
N HIS A 40 -7.70 -25.63 -27.94
CA HIS A 40 -8.48 -26.77 -27.42
C HIS A 40 -8.18 -27.08 -25.95
N THR A 41 -9.11 -27.42 -25.05
CA THR A 41 -10.58 -27.46 -24.96
C THR A 41 -10.82 -27.90 -23.52
N THR A 42 -11.69 -27.19 -22.80
CA THR A 42 -12.51 -27.61 -21.65
C THR A 42 -11.87 -28.35 -20.46
N ALA A 43 -11.79 -27.68 -19.31
CA ALA A 43 -11.74 -28.33 -17.99
C ALA A 43 -13.10 -28.19 -17.29
N PRO A 44 -13.64 -29.25 -16.68
CA PRO A 44 -14.97 -29.23 -16.04
C PRO A 44 -14.95 -28.42 -14.74
N SER A 45 -15.99 -27.60 -14.54
CA SER A 45 -16.30 -26.99 -13.24
C SER A 45 -16.97 -28.02 -12.33
N THR A 46 -16.30 -28.41 -11.25
CA THR A 46 -16.94 -29.12 -10.13
C THR A 46 -17.51 -28.09 -9.16
N THR A 47 -18.84 -27.97 -9.16
CA THR A 47 -19.57 -27.19 -8.16
C THR A 47 -19.57 -27.93 -6.83
N VAL A 48 -18.84 -27.43 -5.84
CA VAL A 48 -18.97 -27.88 -4.45
C VAL A 48 -19.99 -26.97 -3.76
N THR A 49 -21.17 -27.51 -3.48
CA THR A 49 -22.18 -26.85 -2.65
C THR A 49 -21.82 -27.10 -1.19
N VAL A 50 -21.39 -26.05 -0.48
CA VAL A 50 -21.19 -26.09 0.97
C VAL A 50 -22.46 -25.54 1.64
N ALA A 51 -23.19 -26.41 2.32
CA ALA A 51 -24.32 -26.03 3.16
C ALA A 51 -23.83 -25.51 4.53
N PRO A 52 -24.27 -24.33 5.01
CA PRO A 52 -24.01 -23.90 6.37
C PRO A 52 -24.94 -24.58 7.41
N PRO A 53 -24.50 -24.67 8.68
CA PRO A 53 -25.04 -25.62 9.66
C PRO A 53 -26.34 -25.18 10.34
N LEU A 54 -27.26 -26.13 10.53
CA LEU A 54 -28.35 -26.04 11.49
C LEU A 54 -27.89 -26.65 12.82
N SER A 55 -27.89 -25.88 13.91
CA SER A 55 -28.08 -26.40 15.27
C SER A 55 -28.30 -25.25 16.26
N SER A 56 -29.57 -24.89 16.40
CA SER A 56 -30.16 -24.27 17.57
C SER A 56 -30.02 -25.17 18.80
N ARG A 57 -29.51 -24.64 19.92
CA ARG A 57 -29.80 -25.18 21.26
C ARG A 57 -30.20 -24.05 22.19
N THR A 58 -31.51 -23.91 22.34
CA THR A 58 -32.18 -23.25 23.45
C THR A 58 -32.17 -24.20 24.63
N ALA A 59 -31.64 -23.77 25.78
CA ALA A 59 -31.88 -24.43 27.06
C ALA A 59 -32.11 -23.37 28.14
N THR A 60 -33.27 -23.51 28.79
CA THR A 60 -33.92 -22.66 29.78
C THR A 60 -33.19 -22.67 31.13
N PRO A 61 -33.33 -21.62 31.98
CA PRO A 61 -32.54 -21.47 33.21
C PRO A 61 -33.08 -22.30 34.38
N GLY A 62 -32.17 -22.99 35.09
CA GLY A 62 -32.44 -23.56 36.40
C GLY A 62 -32.17 -22.55 37.51
N ALA A 63 -33.19 -22.24 38.30
CA ALA A 63 -33.13 -21.40 39.47
C ALA A 63 -32.26 -22.02 40.58
N SER A 64 -31.47 -21.20 41.26
CA SER A 64 -30.96 -21.50 42.61
C SER A 64 -30.75 -20.19 43.37
N THR A 65 -31.51 -20.05 44.44
CA THR A 65 -31.47 -19.01 45.46
C THR A 65 -30.25 -19.17 46.36
N GLY A 66 -29.53 -18.07 46.62
CA GLY A 66 -28.41 -18.05 47.58
C GLY A 66 -27.91 -16.63 47.87
N THR A 67 -28.55 -16.01 48.86
CA THR A 67 -28.03 -15.10 49.91
C THR A 67 -26.85 -14.16 49.60
N SER A 68 -27.13 -12.86 49.71
CA SER A 68 -26.19 -11.72 49.69
C SER A 68 -25.09 -11.80 50.76
N THR A 69 -23.84 -11.50 50.40
CA THR A 69 -22.86 -10.80 51.27
C THR A 69 -21.71 -10.21 50.43
N ALA A 70 -21.50 -8.90 50.58
CA ALA A 70 -20.34 -8.05 50.25
C ALA A 70 -19.71 -8.15 48.83
N THR A 71 -19.93 -7.10 48.04
CA THR A 71 -19.25 -6.78 46.78
C THR A 71 -17.89 -6.12 47.03
N PRO A 72 -16.75 -6.73 46.65
CA PRO A 72 -15.61 -5.97 46.16
C PRO A 72 -15.89 -5.64 44.69
N ALA A 73 -15.73 -4.38 44.30
CA ALA A 73 -15.85 -3.96 42.91
C ALA A 73 -14.95 -4.86 42.02
N PRO A 74 -15.43 -5.35 40.86
CA PRO A 74 -14.55 -5.96 39.88
C PRO A 74 -13.64 -4.84 39.37
N GLN A 75 -12.40 -4.84 39.86
CA GLN A 75 -11.33 -4.12 39.20
C GLN A 75 -11.30 -4.67 37.78
N ALA A 76 -11.66 -3.84 36.81
CA ALA A 76 -11.53 -4.13 35.40
C ALA A 76 -10.05 -4.42 35.15
N THR A 77 -9.67 -5.69 35.19
CA THR A 77 -8.47 -6.17 34.54
C THR A 77 -8.75 -6.07 33.06
N THR A 78 -8.55 -4.87 32.52
CA THR A 78 -8.15 -4.74 31.13
C THR A 78 -7.04 -5.77 30.93
N PRO A 79 -7.14 -6.68 29.95
CA PRO A 79 -5.99 -7.48 29.56
C PRO A 79 -4.97 -6.46 29.06
N ALA A 80 -4.01 -6.12 29.91
CA ALA A 80 -2.77 -5.54 29.44
C ALA A 80 -2.16 -6.66 28.60
N VAL A 81 -2.41 -6.62 27.28
CA VAL A 81 -1.58 -7.32 26.32
C VAL A 81 -0.21 -6.70 26.52
N SER A 82 0.56 -7.30 27.41
CA SER A 82 1.95 -6.98 27.62
C SER A 82 2.62 -7.39 26.31
N GLN A 83 2.69 -6.46 25.36
CA GLN A 83 3.41 -6.62 24.12
C GLN A 83 4.83 -6.98 24.53
N ARG A 84 5.17 -8.25 24.34
CA ARG A 84 6.50 -8.75 24.67
C ARG A 84 7.48 -7.96 23.81
N ALA A 85 8.55 -7.43 24.41
CA ALA A 85 9.63 -6.83 23.63
C ALA A 85 10.08 -7.86 22.58
N GLY A 86 10.00 -7.50 21.30
CA GLY A 86 10.26 -8.41 20.17
C GLY A 86 9.03 -9.12 19.58
N ALA A 87 7.81 -8.68 19.90
CA ALA A 87 6.60 -9.08 19.17
C ALA A 87 6.56 -8.43 17.77
N GLU A 88 5.85 -9.07 16.83
CA GLU A 88 5.61 -8.49 15.51
C GLU A 88 4.87 -7.15 15.63
N CYS A 89 5.22 -6.18 14.78
CA CYS A 89 4.53 -4.91 14.74
C CYS A 89 3.09 -5.12 14.25
N LEU A 90 2.13 -4.85 15.14
CA LEU A 90 0.72 -4.81 14.78
C LEU A 90 0.45 -3.60 13.88
N THR A 91 -0.43 -3.75 12.89
CA THR A 91 -0.87 -2.63 12.04
C THR A 91 -1.41 -1.46 12.87
N SER A 92 -2.09 -1.73 13.98
CA SER A 92 -2.61 -0.70 14.89
C SER A 92 -1.54 0.12 15.60
N SER A 93 -0.29 -0.36 15.65
CA SER A 93 0.87 0.32 16.24
C SER A 93 1.73 1.03 15.19
N LEU A 94 1.34 0.97 13.92
CA LEU A 94 2.08 1.53 12.81
C LEU A 94 1.33 2.72 12.19
N THR A 95 2.10 3.67 11.67
CA THR A 95 1.62 4.71 10.75
C THR A 95 2.36 4.54 9.43
N GLY A 96 1.68 4.76 8.30
CA GLY A 96 2.25 4.67 6.97
C GLY A 96 2.40 6.05 6.31
N SER A 97 3.50 6.28 5.60
CA SER A 97 3.68 7.43 4.70
C SER A 97 4.50 7.04 3.46
N LEU A 98 4.52 7.92 2.45
CA LEU A 98 5.41 7.80 1.29
C LEU A 98 6.52 8.84 1.38
N THR A 99 7.69 8.48 0.86
CA THR A 99 8.77 9.41 0.54
C THR A 99 9.24 9.13 -0.88
N ALA A 100 9.17 10.15 -1.73
CA ALA A 100 9.59 10.04 -3.13
C ALA A 100 11.10 9.80 -3.25
N GLU A 101 11.48 8.97 -4.20
CA GLU A 101 12.85 8.75 -4.65
C GLU A 101 12.95 9.04 -6.14
N ASP A 102 14.04 9.65 -6.58
CA ASP A 102 14.27 9.92 -8.01
C ASP A 102 14.41 8.60 -8.78
N GLY A 103 13.38 8.23 -9.55
CA GLY A 103 13.39 7.05 -10.40
C GLY A 103 14.14 7.26 -11.72
N ALA A 104 14.56 6.16 -12.35
CA ALA A 104 15.00 6.19 -13.74
C ALA A 104 13.85 6.62 -14.67
N ALA A 105 14.15 7.20 -15.82
CA ALA A 105 13.12 7.67 -16.76
C ALA A 105 12.07 6.58 -17.08
N GLY A 106 10.80 6.89 -16.84
CA GLY A 106 9.67 5.96 -17.06
C GLY A 106 9.38 5.00 -15.89
N THR A 107 10.06 5.16 -14.75
CA THR A 107 9.76 4.44 -13.51
C THR A 107 9.61 5.45 -12.39
N GLU A 108 8.48 5.40 -11.70
CA GLU A 108 8.29 6.15 -10.45
C GLU A 108 8.66 5.23 -9.29
N THR A 109 9.41 5.78 -8.34
CA THR A 109 9.95 5.01 -7.22
C THR A 109 9.60 5.72 -5.93
N GLU A 110 8.96 4.99 -5.04
CA GLU A 110 8.49 5.47 -3.76
C GLU A 110 9.06 4.60 -2.66
N ASN A 111 9.36 5.19 -1.50
CA ASN A 111 9.61 4.44 -0.28
C ASN A 111 8.36 4.47 0.59
N ILE A 112 7.80 3.29 0.87
CA ILE A 112 6.79 3.11 1.91
C ILE A 112 7.51 3.16 3.26
N VAL A 113 7.12 4.10 4.11
CA VAL A 113 7.67 4.25 5.47
C VAL A 113 6.64 3.76 6.46
N LEU A 114 7.01 2.77 7.27
CA LEU A 114 6.21 2.26 8.38
C LEU A 114 6.85 2.69 9.71
N THR A 115 6.18 3.59 10.44
CA THR A 115 6.67 4.14 11.70
C THR A 115 5.94 3.52 12.89
N ASN A 116 6.69 3.02 13.87
CA ASN A 116 6.15 2.53 15.13
C ASN A 116 5.80 3.71 16.05
N HIS A 117 4.51 3.95 16.27
CA HIS A 117 4.05 5.01 17.18
C HIS A 117 3.77 4.50 18.60
N SER A 118 3.98 3.21 18.87
CA SER A 118 3.87 2.65 20.22
C SER A 118 5.14 2.90 21.04
N ALA A 119 5.04 2.72 22.36
CA ALA A 119 6.18 2.84 23.28
C ALA A 119 7.06 1.57 23.34
N VAL A 120 6.66 0.48 22.68
CA VAL A 120 7.31 -0.83 22.78
C VAL A 120 8.00 -1.14 21.44
N PRO A 121 9.27 -1.62 21.46
CA PRO A 121 9.92 -2.06 20.24
C PRO A 121 9.24 -3.32 19.67
N CYS A 122 9.08 -3.34 18.36
CA CYS A 122 8.46 -4.44 17.62
C CYS A 122 9.29 -4.82 16.39
N THR A 123 8.96 -5.94 15.75
CA THR A 123 9.69 -6.44 14.58
C THR A 123 8.82 -6.57 13.34
N LEU A 124 9.42 -6.37 12.17
CA LEU A 124 8.83 -6.69 10.86
C LEU A 124 9.82 -7.56 10.07
N GLN A 125 9.30 -8.50 9.29
CA GLN A 125 10.12 -9.32 8.40
C GLN A 125 9.33 -9.72 7.15
N GLY A 126 9.93 -9.54 5.97
CA GLY A 126 9.33 -9.92 4.70
C GLY A 126 8.80 -8.70 3.94
N TRP A 127 7.80 -8.91 3.08
CA TRP A 127 7.29 -7.90 2.15
C TRP A 127 5.92 -7.41 2.60
N PRO A 128 5.64 -6.11 2.52
CA PRO A 128 4.29 -5.63 2.69
C PRO A 128 3.44 -6.01 1.49
N GLY A 129 2.16 -6.28 1.72
CA GLY A 129 1.17 -6.33 0.64
C GLY A 129 0.81 -4.91 0.24
N VAL A 130 0.86 -4.57 -1.05
CA VAL A 130 0.56 -3.21 -1.53
C VAL A 130 -0.44 -3.30 -2.68
N SER A 131 -1.42 -2.41 -2.73
CA SER A 131 -2.35 -2.31 -3.86
C SER A 131 -2.83 -0.89 -4.01
N TRP A 132 -3.03 -0.43 -5.24
CA TRP A 132 -3.77 0.79 -5.50
C TRP A 132 -5.21 0.65 -5.01
N VAL A 133 -5.75 1.73 -4.45
CA VAL A 133 -7.15 1.83 -4.09
C VAL A 133 -7.73 3.19 -4.49
N GLY A 134 -9.05 3.23 -4.73
CA GLY A 134 -9.77 4.43 -5.12
C GLY A 134 -11.24 4.44 -4.73
N ASP A 135 -12.01 5.21 -5.50
CA ASP A 135 -13.46 5.43 -5.38
C ASP A 135 -13.92 6.04 -4.04
N GLY A 136 -13.00 6.59 -3.25
CA GLY A 136 -13.26 7.15 -1.92
C GLY A 136 -13.64 6.12 -0.85
N ASN A 137 -13.66 4.83 -1.20
CA ASN A 137 -14.09 3.74 -0.32
C ASN A 137 -13.03 2.63 -0.15
N GLY A 138 -11.87 2.76 -0.79
CA GLY A 138 -10.79 1.78 -0.71
C GLY A 138 -10.97 0.59 -1.67
N THR A 139 -11.77 0.74 -2.72
CA THR A 139 -11.91 -0.28 -3.79
C THR A 139 -10.56 -0.49 -4.43
N GLN A 140 -10.13 -1.75 -4.54
CA GLN A 140 -8.84 -2.06 -5.13
C GLN A 140 -8.86 -1.78 -6.64
N ILE A 141 -7.82 -1.10 -7.10
CA ILE A 141 -7.57 -0.88 -8.52
C ILE A 141 -6.45 -1.81 -8.94
N GLY A 142 -6.74 -2.72 -9.87
CA GLY A 142 -5.75 -3.62 -10.43
C GLY A 142 -5.23 -4.69 -9.47
N PRO A 143 -4.23 -5.45 -9.92
CA PRO A 143 -3.56 -6.46 -9.11
C PRO A 143 -2.75 -5.84 -7.96
N SER A 144 -2.56 -6.62 -6.89
CA SER A 144 -1.61 -6.28 -5.84
C SER A 144 -0.17 -6.37 -6.32
N ALA A 145 0.73 -5.67 -5.64
CA ALA A 145 2.14 -5.63 -5.97
C ALA A 145 2.78 -7.02 -6.01
N VAL A 146 3.63 -7.22 -7.01
CA VAL A 146 4.52 -8.37 -7.08
C VAL A 146 5.58 -8.22 -5.99
N LEU A 147 5.76 -9.28 -5.19
CA LEU A 147 6.80 -9.30 -4.17
C LEU A 147 8.14 -9.63 -4.81
N ASN A 148 9.11 -8.72 -4.76
CA ASN A 148 10.44 -8.98 -5.25
C ASN A 148 11.18 -9.97 -4.34
N ARG A 149 11.06 -11.27 -4.63
CA ARG A 149 11.66 -12.33 -3.80
C ARG A 149 13.20 -12.37 -3.83
N SER A 150 13.84 -11.56 -4.66
CA SER A 150 15.30 -11.42 -4.67
C SER A 150 15.84 -10.49 -3.58
N SER A 151 14.99 -9.61 -3.01
CA SER A 151 15.41 -8.69 -1.95
C SER A 151 15.69 -9.42 -0.64
N ALA A 152 16.74 -9.01 0.07
CA ALA A 152 17.04 -9.53 1.41
C ALA A 152 15.92 -9.17 2.39
N HIS A 153 15.50 -10.14 3.21
CA HIS A 153 14.35 -10.00 4.13
C HIS A 153 14.77 -10.28 5.59
N ALA A 154 15.81 -9.58 6.04
CA ALA A 154 16.23 -9.65 7.44
C ALA A 154 15.11 -9.14 8.36
N THR A 155 15.03 -9.67 9.58
CA THR A 155 14.13 -9.12 10.60
C THR A 155 14.58 -7.71 10.97
N VAL A 156 13.69 -6.74 10.81
CA VAL A 156 13.92 -5.34 11.19
C VAL A 156 13.26 -5.10 12.54
N THR A 157 14.04 -4.63 13.52
CA THR A 157 13.51 -4.18 14.80
C THR A 157 13.27 -2.68 14.76
N ILE A 158 12.04 -2.26 15.02
CA ILE A 158 11.61 -0.87 15.02
C ILE A 158 11.42 -0.40 16.46
N GLN A 159 12.27 0.53 16.89
CA GLN A 159 12.15 1.16 18.21
C GLN A 159 10.90 2.06 18.28
N ALA A 160 10.51 2.48 19.48
CA ALA A 160 9.48 3.50 19.64
C ALA A 160 9.86 4.77 18.85
N GLY A 161 8.96 5.23 17.98
CA GLY A 161 9.20 6.35 17.05
C GLY A 161 10.13 6.04 15.87
N GLY A 162 10.67 4.82 15.78
CA GLY A 162 11.50 4.38 14.66
C GLY A 162 10.69 4.01 13.43
N SER A 163 11.39 3.86 12.29
CA SER A 163 10.77 3.49 11.02
C SER A 163 11.47 2.32 10.34
N ALA A 164 10.72 1.61 9.51
CA ALA A 164 11.23 0.70 8.50
C ALA A 164 10.69 1.07 7.12
N TYR A 165 11.37 0.62 6.08
CA TYR A 165 11.16 1.08 4.71
C TYR A 165 10.89 -0.11 3.80
N ALA A 166 10.01 0.05 2.82
CA ALA A 166 9.88 -0.85 1.69
C ALA A 166 9.91 -0.06 0.39
N PHE A 167 10.82 -0.43 -0.51
CA PHE A 167 10.91 0.18 -1.81
C PHE A 167 9.76 -0.30 -2.69
N LEU A 168 9.02 0.65 -3.26
CA LEU A 168 7.92 0.43 -4.18
C LEU A 168 8.30 0.98 -5.55
N LYS A 169 8.39 0.08 -6.51
CA LYS A 169 8.56 0.43 -7.92
C LYS A 169 7.21 0.46 -8.61
N ILE A 170 6.87 1.59 -9.20
CA ILE A 170 5.68 1.81 -10.02
C ILE A 170 6.14 1.87 -11.47
N THR A 171 5.86 0.81 -12.21
CA THR A 171 6.22 0.72 -13.64
C THR A 171 5.11 1.33 -14.46
N GLY A 172 5.45 2.19 -15.42
CA GLY A 172 4.46 2.82 -16.30
C GLY A 172 3.66 1.81 -17.13
N TYR A 173 2.46 2.20 -17.52
CA TYR A 173 1.55 1.45 -18.39
C TYR A 173 1.53 1.95 -19.82
N ASN A 174 1.03 1.09 -20.71
CA ASN A 174 0.49 1.53 -21.99
C ASN A 174 -1.02 1.82 -21.85
N ALA A 175 -1.40 3.08 -22.08
CA ALA A 175 -2.77 3.57 -22.01
C ALA A 175 -3.75 2.87 -22.99
N ASP A 176 -3.26 2.32 -24.10
CA ASP A 176 -4.09 1.58 -25.07
C ASP A 176 -4.52 0.20 -24.54
N THR A 177 -3.75 -0.35 -23.59
CA THR A 177 -3.99 -1.68 -22.99
C THR A 177 -4.57 -1.60 -21.58
N CYS A 178 -4.69 -0.39 -21.04
CA CYS A 178 -4.95 -0.15 -19.64
C CYS A 178 -6.15 0.78 -19.45
N GLN A 179 -7.10 0.37 -18.59
CA GLN A 179 -8.15 1.26 -18.14
C GLN A 179 -7.63 2.12 -16.98
N LEU A 180 -7.34 3.39 -17.32
CA LEU A 180 -6.85 4.37 -16.36
C LEU A 180 -7.92 4.73 -15.36
N THR A 181 -7.60 4.53 -14.09
CA THR A 181 -8.48 4.86 -12.97
C THR A 181 -7.73 5.77 -12.02
N LYS A 182 -8.41 6.81 -11.54
CA LYS A 182 -7.83 7.68 -10.51
C LYS A 182 -7.66 6.90 -9.21
N ALA A 183 -6.45 6.90 -8.66
CA ALA A 183 -6.20 6.33 -7.35
C ALA A 183 -6.34 7.41 -6.25
N ASP A 184 -6.78 6.99 -5.08
CA ASP A 184 -6.72 7.80 -3.86
C ASP A 184 -5.40 7.55 -3.09
N GLY A 185 -4.82 6.36 -3.27
CA GLY A 185 -3.56 5.97 -2.66
C GLY A 185 -3.37 4.46 -2.60
N PHE A 186 -2.59 4.02 -1.62
CA PHE A 186 -2.26 2.61 -1.41
C PHE A 186 -2.96 2.02 -0.19
N ARG A 187 -3.44 0.79 -0.35
CA ARG A 187 -3.69 -0.11 0.77
C ARG A 187 -2.44 -0.93 1.03
N VAL A 188 -1.89 -0.81 2.24
CA VAL A 188 -0.63 -1.44 2.66
C VAL A 188 -0.87 -2.39 3.83
N TYR A 189 -0.52 -3.66 3.66
CA TYR A 189 -0.52 -4.67 4.71
C TYR A 189 0.91 -4.86 5.22
N PRO A 190 1.23 -4.49 6.48
CA PRO A 190 2.54 -4.80 7.05
C PRO A 190 2.85 -6.30 6.99
N PRO A 191 4.12 -6.70 6.89
CA PRO A 191 4.45 -8.12 6.87
C PRO A 191 3.90 -8.87 8.09
N GLY A 192 3.30 -10.04 7.86
CA GLY A 192 2.68 -10.85 8.91
C GLY A 192 1.30 -10.35 9.38
N GLN A 193 0.82 -9.21 8.88
CA GLN A 193 -0.46 -8.63 9.29
C GLN A 193 -1.54 -8.76 8.20
N SER A 194 -2.77 -9.06 8.63
CA SER A 194 -3.96 -9.05 7.76
C SER A 194 -4.76 -7.75 7.84
N ALA A 195 -4.42 -6.85 8.77
CA ALA A 195 -4.97 -5.51 8.81
C ALA A 195 -4.11 -4.58 7.96
N SER A 196 -4.75 -3.70 7.18
CA SER A 196 -4.07 -2.73 6.33
C SER A 196 -4.08 -1.31 6.88
N LEU A 197 -3.12 -0.52 6.42
CA LEU A 197 -3.09 0.94 6.49
C LEU A 197 -3.50 1.50 5.13
N PHE A 198 -4.04 2.71 5.13
CA PHE A 198 -4.19 3.52 3.93
C PHE A 198 -3.10 4.59 3.92
N ILE A 199 -2.40 4.73 2.79
CA ILE A 199 -1.42 5.79 2.56
C ILE A 199 -1.88 6.58 1.34
N ALA A 200 -2.19 7.86 1.54
CA ALA A 200 -2.70 8.72 0.47
C ALA A 200 -1.63 8.96 -0.60
N ALA A 201 -2.04 8.88 -1.87
CA ALA A 201 -1.23 9.23 -3.03
C ALA A 201 -2.17 9.85 -4.10
N PRO A 202 -2.65 11.08 -3.87
CA PRO A 202 -3.84 11.63 -4.53
C PRO A 202 -3.61 12.13 -5.97
N THR A 203 -2.38 12.10 -6.45
CA THR A 203 -1.98 12.55 -7.80
C THR A 203 -1.84 11.40 -8.79
N ASP A 204 -2.06 10.16 -8.37
CA ASP A 204 -1.66 9.01 -9.15
C ASP A 204 -2.80 8.38 -9.93
N THR A 205 -2.44 7.85 -11.10
CA THR A 205 -3.34 7.09 -11.96
C THR A 205 -2.87 5.65 -11.95
N ALA A 206 -3.80 4.73 -11.73
CA ALA A 206 -3.53 3.31 -11.65
C ALA A 206 -4.19 2.56 -12.80
N CYS A 207 -3.60 1.43 -13.17
CA CYS A 207 -4.20 0.52 -14.12
C CYS A 207 -5.04 -0.56 -13.46
N SER A 208 -6.29 -0.71 -13.89
CA SER A 208 -7.19 -1.73 -13.32
C SER A 208 -6.92 -3.17 -13.81
N GLY A 209 -6.08 -3.37 -14.84
CA GLY A 209 -5.96 -4.65 -15.55
C GLY A 209 -4.59 -5.33 -15.50
N LEU A 210 -3.53 -4.63 -15.10
CA LEU A 210 -2.15 -5.13 -15.13
C LEU A 210 -1.43 -4.80 -13.83
N SER A 211 -0.47 -5.64 -13.43
CA SER A 211 0.34 -5.40 -12.25
C SER A 211 1.50 -4.46 -12.57
N GLU A 212 1.48 -3.27 -11.98
CA GLU A 212 2.47 -2.21 -12.20
C GLU A 212 3.41 -2.05 -11.02
N LEU A 213 3.01 -2.62 -9.88
CA LEU A 213 3.67 -2.47 -8.62
C LEU A 213 4.60 -3.66 -8.40
N THR A 214 5.84 -3.38 -8.05
CA THR A 214 6.77 -4.35 -7.46
C THR A 214 7.27 -3.78 -6.14
N VAL A 215 7.27 -4.59 -5.08
CA VAL A 215 7.67 -4.15 -3.75
C VAL A 215 8.79 -5.03 -3.21
N ASP A 216 9.78 -4.41 -2.58
CA ASP A 216 10.88 -5.08 -1.90
C ASP A 216 10.53 -5.42 -0.44
N ALA A 217 11.34 -6.27 0.18
CA ALA A 217 11.21 -6.59 1.58
C ALA A 217 11.50 -5.36 2.46
N ILE A 218 10.95 -5.37 3.68
CA ILE A 218 11.19 -4.34 4.68
C ILE A 218 12.67 -4.28 5.06
N SER A 219 13.23 -3.07 5.09
CA SER A 219 14.61 -2.75 5.46
C SER A 219 14.67 -1.67 6.54
N ALA A 220 15.78 -1.65 7.30
CA ALA A 220 16.03 -0.62 8.32
C ALA A 220 16.50 0.72 7.73
N LYS A 221 16.88 0.72 6.45
CA LYS A 221 17.32 1.90 5.70
C LYS A 221 16.49 2.01 4.42
N PRO A 222 16.24 3.22 3.91
CA PRO A 222 15.69 3.40 2.57
C PRO A 222 16.55 2.67 1.53
N ALA A 223 15.94 2.26 0.42
CA ALA A 223 16.71 1.75 -0.71
C ALA A 223 17.70 2.82 -1.21
N ALA A 224 18.92 2.39 -1.55
CA ALA A 224 19.90 3.25 -2.21
C ALA A 224 19.79 3.05 -3.72
N LEU A 225 19.70 4.16 -4.47
CA LEU A 225 19.74 4.19 -5.94
C LEU A 225 21.15 3.89 -6.47
#